data_AF-A0A970NA04-F1
#
_entry.id   AF-A0A970NA04-F1
#
_cell.length_a   1.000
_cell.length_b   1.000
_cell.length_c   1.000
_cell.angle_alpha   90.00
_cell.angle_beta   90.00
_cell.angle_gamma   90.00
#
_symmetry.space_group_name_H-M   'P 1'
#
loop_
_entity.id
_entity.type
_entity.pdbx_description
1 polymer ?
#
loop_
_entity_poly.entity_id
_entity_poly.type
_entity_poly.pdbx_seq_one_letter_code
_entity_poly.pdbx_strand_id
1 'polypeptide(L)'
;MQKGNYMGQFFAMFLPPRQFAERMGRTLPEDDEMIRIMSSTLYRELEKHSDLIAFAGNAADLEKNNKDGKMSAFLTIEDGRSVEGSFEKLQGYYDLGVRLISLTWNYANCFGSPNSLDKEVMNTGLTQFGKEAIEWMNDKGIIVDVSHLSDGGFFDVAKLS
;
A
#
# COMPACT_ATOMS: atom_id res chain seq x y z
N MET A 1 -9.75 2.49 -19.19
CA MET A 1 -10.64 2.51 -18.00
C MET A 1 -12.07 2.89 -18.38
N GLN A 2 -12.33 4.06 -19.00
CA GLN A 2 -13.70 4.45 -19.42
C GLN A 2 -14.43 3.42 -20.31
N LYS A 3 -13.78 2.91 -21.37
CA LYS A 3 -14.36 1.87 -22.24
C LYS A 3 -14.73 0.57 -21.50
N GLY A 4 -14.08 0.30 -20.37
CA GLY A 4 -14.35 -0.84 -19.51
C GLY A 4 -15.29 -0.54 -18.34
N ASN A 5 -15.78 0.69 -18.22
CA ASN A 5 -16.64 1.15 -17.13
C ASN A 5 -16.08 0.87 -15.72
N TYR A 6 -14.79 1.19 -15.51
CA TYR A 6 -14.13 0.97 -14.22
C TYR A 6 -14.65 1.97 -13.19
N MET A 7 -15.10 1.47 -12.04
CA MET A 7 -15.60 2.31 -10.94
C MET A 7 -14.48 2.86 -10.05
N GLY A 8 -13.41 2.11 -9.88
CA GLY A 8 -12.27 2.52 -9.07
C GLY A 8 -10.99 1.77 -9.42
N GLN A 9 -9.86 2.35 -9.04
CA GLN A 9 -8.53 1.79 -9.19
C GLN A 9 -7.70 2.08 -7.95
N PHE A 10 -7.02 1.05 -7.44
CA PHE A 10 -5.99 1.18 -6.41
C PHE A 10 -4.66 1.45 -7.12
N PHE A 11 -4.09 2.63 -6.90
CA PHE A 11 -2.81 3.03 -7.48
C PHE A 11 -1.71 2.72 -6.47
N ALA A 12 -0.97 1.64 -6.74
CA ALA A 12 0.12 1.16 -5.90
C ALA A 12 1.37 2.03 -6.05
N MET A 13 1.80 2.60 -4.93
CA MET A 13 3.15 3.12 -4.77
C MET A 13 4.07 1.95 -4.51
N PHE A 14 4.59 1.38 -5.59
CA PHE A 14 5.51 0.25 -5.57
C PHE A 14 6.94 0.73 -5.34
N LEU A 15 7.62 0.09 -4.38
CA LEU A 15 9.02 0.38 -4.06
C LEU A 15 9.95 -0.68 -4.69
N PRO A 16 10.56 -0.42 -5.86
CA PRO A 16 11.39 -1.41 -6.52
C PRO A 16 12.58 -1.82 -5.63
N PRO A 17 13.03 -3.08 -5.72
CA PRO A 17 14.19 -3.53 -4.97
C PRO A 17 15.45 -2.79 -5.45
N ARG A 18 16.23 -2.24 -4.51
CA ARG A 18 17.41 -1.40 -4.82
C ARG A 18 18.42 -2.09 -5.74
N GLN A 19 18.64 -3.38 -5.49
CA GLN A 19 19.52 -4.24 -6.30
C GLN A 19 19.15 -4.25 -7.79
N PHE A 20 17.86 -4.12 -8.13
CA PHE A 20 17.42 -4.07 -9.52
C PHE A 20 17.86 -2.77 -10.20
N ALA A 21 17.75 -1.63 -9.52
CA ALA A 21 18.23 -0.36 -10.05
C ALA A 21 19.75 -0.31 -10.16
N GLU A 22 20.46 -0.84 -9.17
CA GLU A 22 21.92 -0.93 -9.16
C GLU A 22 22.44 -1.75 -10.35
N ARG A 23 21.80 -2.88 -10.68
CA ARG A 23 22.15 -3.69 -11.86
C ARG A 23 21.97 -2.94 -13.19
N MET A 24 21.11 -1.93 -13.21
CA MET A 24 20.91 -1.05 -14.36
C MET A 24 21.78 0.21 -14.33
N GLY A 25 22.71 0.31 -13.38
CA GLY A 25 23.57 1.48 -13.20
C GLY A 25 22.80 2.73 -12.74
N ARG A 26 21.69 2.54 -12.02
CA ARG A 26 20.85 3.62 -11.50
C ARG A 26 20.82 3.60 -9.98
N THR A 27 20.72 4.78 -9.39
CA THR A 27 20.44 4.96 -7.96
C THR A 27 18.98 5.34 -7.80
N LEU A 28 18.28 4.67 -6.89
CA LEU A 28 16.92 5.07 -6.51
C LEU A 28 16.98 6.11 -5.38
N PRO A 29 16.02 7.04 -5.33
CA PRO A 29 15.79 7.83 -4.14
C PRO A 29 15.47 6.96 -2.93
N GLU A 30 15.52 7.56 -1.74
CA GLU A 30 15.03 6.91 -0.52
C GLU A 30 13.52 6.62 -0.61
N ASP A 31 13.06 5.59 0.10
CA ASP A 31 11.68 5.09 -0.04
C ASP A 31 10.63 6.18 0.28
N ASP A 32 10.88 7.02 1.29
CA ASP A 32 10.00 8.15 1.64
C ASP A 32 9.95 9.21 0.53
N GLU A 33 11.06 9.43 -0.17
CA GLU A 33 11.10 10.32 -1.32
C GLU A 33 10.34 9.74 -2.52
N MET A 34 10.50 8.43 -2.76
CA MET A 34 9.72 7.73 -3.77
C MET A 34 8.21 7.83 -3.51
N ILE A 35 7.76 7.58 -2.27
CA ILE A 35 6.37 7.72 -1.86
C ILE A 35 5.86 9.15 -2.12
N ARG A 36 6.65 10.16 -1.73
CA ARG A 36 6.29 11.57 -1.96
C ARG A 36 6.15 11.89 -3.45
N ILE A 37 7.07 11.41 -4.29
CA ILE A 37 7.03 11.66 -5.75
C ILE A 37 5.81 10.99 -6.38
N MET A 38 5.52 9.74 -6.01
CA MET A 38 4.41 8.98 -6.58
C MET A 38 3.05 9.54 -6.12
N SER A 39 2.88 9.86 -4.83
CA SER A 39 1.65 10.47 -4.33
C SER A 39 1.39 11.85 -4.93
N SER A 40 2.42 12.70 -5.01
CA SER A 40 2.33 14.01 -5.67
C SER A 40 1.98 13.88 -7.15
N THR A 41 2.46 12.81 -7.80
CA THR A 41 2.08 12.50 -9.17
C THR A 41 0.61 12.12 -9.28
N LEU A 42 0.11 11.25 -8.41
CA LEU A 42 -1.32 10.91 -8.38
C LEU A 42 -2.17 12.18 -8.24
N TYR A 43 -1.92 12.99 -7.21
CA TYR A 43 -2.74 14.19 -6.95
C TYR A 43 -2.70 15.21 -8.10
N ARG A 44 -1.54 15.41 -8.72
CA ARG A 44 -1.42 16.26 -9.91
C ARG A 44 -2.24 15.73 -11.09
N GLU A 45 -2.23 14.42 -11.32
CA GLU A 45 -3.03 13.84 -12.41
C GLU A 45 -4.53 13.86 -12.09
N LEU A 46 -4.92 13.71 -10.81
CA LEU A 46 -6.31 13.91 -10.37
C LEU A 46 -6.80 15.34 -10.59
N GLU A 47 -5.96 16.35 -10.34
CA GLU A 47 -6.30 17.75 -10.58
C GLU A 47 -6.52 18.03 -12.08
N LYS A 48 -5.57 17.60 -12.93
CA LYS A 48 -5.63 17.77 -14.39
C LYS A 48 -6.82 17.07 -15.04
N HIS A 49 -7.28 15.98 -14.45
CA HIS A 49 -8.35 15.12 -14.99
C HIS A 49 -9.55 15.05 -14.04
N SER A 50 -9.81 16.16 -13.32
CA SER A 50 -10.85 16.25 -12.30
C SER A 50 -12.28 16.09 -12.84
N ASP A 51 -12.46 16.14 -14.16
CA ASP A 51 -13.68 15.79 -14.87
C ASP A 51 -13.89 14.27 -15.03
N LEU A 52 -12.81 13.48 -14.95
CA LEU A 52 -12.80 12.04 -15.23
C LEU A 52 -12.58 11.15 -14.00
N ILE A 53 -11.78 11.61 -13.05
CA ILE A 53 -11.30 10.82 -11.91
C ILE A 53 -11.20 11.69 -10.66
N ALA A 54 -11.49 11.11 -9.50
CA ALA A 54 -11.36 11.78 -8.21
C ALA A 54 -10.78 10.83 -7.15
N PHE A 55 -10.16 11.41 -6.13
CA PHE A 55 -9.69 10.64 -4.98
C PHE A 55 -10.88 10.00 -4.24
N ALA A 56 -10.67 8.80 -3.71
CA ALA A 56 -11.58 8.16 -2.77
C ALA A 56 -10.80 7.67 -1.53
N GLY A 57 -11.20 8.15 -0.36
CA GLY A 57 -10.62 7.75 0.92
C GLY A 57 -11.42 6.64 1.61
N ASN A 58 -12.61 6.32 1.11
CA ASN A 58 -13.54 5.33 1.67
C ASN A 58 -14.61 4.93 0.63
N ALA A 59 -15.52 4.03 1.02
CA ALA A 59 -16.61 3.56 0.16
C ALA A 59 -17.64 4.65 -0.20
N ALA A 60 -17.91 5.60 0.69
CA ALA A 60 -18.85 6.69 0.41
C ALA A 60 -18.29 7.63 -0.68
N ASP A 61 -16.98 7.89 -0.67
CA ASP A 61 -16.32 8.65 -1.74
C ASP A 61 -16.41 7.91 -3.08
N LEU A 62 -16.22 6.58 -3.08
CA LEU A 62 -16.39 5.75 -4.27
C LEU A 62 -17.80 5.88 -4.87
N GLU A 63 -18.82 5.74 -4.03
CA GLU A 63 -20.21 5.87 -4.46
C GLU A 63 -20.53 7.27 -4.97
N LYS A 64 -20.04 8.30 -4.28
CA LYS A 64 -20.21 9.70 -4.67
C LYS A 64 -19.57 9.96 -6.04
N ASN A 65 -18.30 9.58 -6.20
CA ASN A 65 -17.58 9.77 -7.45
C ASN A 65 -18.27 9.06 -8.61
N ASN A 66 -18.74 7.83 -8.39
CA ASN A 66 -19.47 7.07 -9.41
C ASN A 66 -20.80 7.76 -9.79
N LYS A 67 -21.55 8.32 -8.83
CA LYS A 67 -22.75 9.14 -9.10
C LYS A 67 -22.42 10.42 -9.89
N ASP A 68 -21.27 11.01 -9.61
CA ASP A 68 -20.75 12.19 -10.31
C ASP A 68 -20.16 11.85 -11.70
N GLY A 69 -20.22 10.58 -12.13
CA GLY A 69 -19.69 10.11 -13.42
C GLY A 69 -18.16 9.99 -13.47
N LYS A 70 -17.49 9.94 -12.30
CA LYS A 70 -16.04 9.91 -12.15
C LYS A 70 -15.57 8.55 -11.66
N MET A 71 -14.44 8.09 -12.17
CA MET A 71 -13.74 6.93 -11.60
C MET A 71 -13.09 7.33 -10.26
N SER A 72 -12.96 6.39 -9.34
CA SER A 72 -12.27 6.61 -8.07
C SER A 72 -10.81 6.16 -8.09
N ALA A 73 -9.94 6.97 -7.50
CA ALA A 73 -8.54 6.63 -7.24
C ALA A 73 -8.32 6.41 -5.74
N PHE A 74 -7.86 5.22 -5.38
CA PHE A 74 -7.36 4.93 -4.03
C PHE A 74 -5.83 4.94 -4.05
N LEU A 75 -5.22 5.65 -3.10
CA LEU A 75 -3.77 5.63 -2.93
C LEU A 75 -3.37 4.44 -2.04
N THR A 76 -2.39 3.67 -2.48
CA THR A 76 -1.93 2.45 -1.78
C THR A 76 -0.43 2.34 -1.76
N ILE A 77 0.11 1.57 -0.81
CA ILE A 77 1.54 1.21 -0.75
C ILE A 77 1.66 -0.29 -1.00
N GLU A 78 2.53 -0.68 -1.92
CA GLU A 78 2.93 -2.07 -2.15
C GLU A 78 4.37 -2.24 -1.68
N ASP A 79 4.58 -3.08 -0.66
CA ASP A 79 5.75 -3.14 0.22
C ASP A 79 5.76 -2.06 1.32
N GLY A 80 5.26 -2.42 2.51
CA GLY A 80 5.26 -1.56 3.69
C GLY A 80 6.65 -1.26 4.28
N ARG A 81 7.76 -1.65 3.64
CA ARG A 81 9.12 -1.51 4.21
C ARG A 81 9.47 -0.09 4.66
N SER A 82 8.95 0.94 4.01
CA SER A 82 9.24 2.35 4.30
C SER A 82 8.74 2.79 5.67
N VAL A 83 7.82 2.05 6.28
CA VAL A 83 7.30 2.29 7.65
C VAL A 83 8.41 2.15 8.69
N GLU A 84 9.39 1.27 8.47
CA GLU A 84 10.58 1.11 9.34
C GLU A 84 10.25 0.97 10.84
N GLY A 85 9.12 0.35 11.19
CA GLY A 85 8.70 0.18 12.59
C GLY A 85 8.18 1.46 13.27
N SER A 86 7.79 2.48 12.52
CA SER A 86 7.34 3.78 13.04
C SER A 86 5.83 4.02 12.81
N PHE A 87 5.09 4.15 13.92
CA PHE A 87 3.68 4.60 13.86
C PHE A 87 3.53 6.05 13.36
N GLU A 88 4.56 6.89 13.54
CA GLU A 88 4.56 8.24 12.98
C GLU A 88 4.56 8.20 11.45
N LYS A 89 5.32 7.29 10.84
CA LYS A 89 5.30 7.09 9.38
C LYS A 89 3.97 6.54 8.91
N LEU A 90 3.39 5.56 9.62
CA LEU A 90 2.04 5.05 9.31
C LEU A 90 0.98 6.16 9.34
N GLN A 91 1.02 7.01 10.38
CA GLN A 91 0.14 8.17 10.48
C GLN A 91 0.37 9.14 9.31
N GLY A 92 1.62 9.43 8.95
CA GLY A 92 1.96 10.26 7.79
C GLY A 92 1.43 9.70 6.47
N TYR A 93 1.48 8.38 6.27
CA TYR A 93 0.91 7.75 5.07
C TYR A 93 -0.61 7.79 5.06
N TYR A 94 -1.27 7.60 6.20
CA TYR A 94 -2.71 7.78 6.33
C TYR A 94 -3.14 9.21 5.97
N ASP A 95 -2.41 10.22 6.48
CA ASP A 95 -2.67 11.64 6.24
C ASP A 95 -2.41 12.03 4.78
N LEU A 96 -1.46 11.36 4.12
CA LEU A 96 -1.23 11.47 2.67
C LEU A 96 -2.38 10.88 1.84
N GLY A 97 -3.30 10.12 2.45
CA GLY A 97 -4.46 9.50 1.79
C GLY A 97 -4.31 8.02 1.49
N VAL A 98 -3.30 7.32 2.03
CA VAL A 98 -3.14 5.87 1.83
C VAL A 98 -4.29 5.12 2.50
N ARG A 99 -4.91 4.17 1.78
CA ARG A 99 -6.04 3.36 2.26
C ARG A 99 -5.87 1.85 2.15
N LEU A 100 -4.73 1.40 1.63
CA LEU A 100 -4.33 0.00 1.62
C LEU A 100 -2.80 -0.06 1.67
N ILE A 101 -2.28 -1.00 2.47
CA ILE A 101 -0.84 -1.31 2.51
C ILE A 101 -0.69 -2.82 2.37
N SER A 102 0.05 -3.25 1.33
CA SER A 102 0.57 -4.61 1.24
C SER A 102 1.75 -4.73 2.20
N LEU A 103 1.61 -5.57 3.24
CA LEU A 103 2.55 -5.59 4.37
C LEU A 103 3.99 -5.88 3.93
N THR A 104 4.15 -6.83 3.01
CA THR A 104 5.43 -7.25 2.44
C THR A 104 5.35 -7.28 0.93
N TRP A 105 6.52 -7.39 0.28
CA TRP A 105 6.62 -7.81 -1.11
C TRP A 105 7.52 -9.04 -1.20
N ASN A 106 8.74 -8.93 -1.71
CA ASN A 106 9.64 -10.09 -1.87
C ASN A 106 10.69 -10.24 -0.77
N TYR A 107 10.70 -9.36 0.24
CA TYR A 107 11.68 -9.37 1.33
C TYR A 107 11.00 -9.18 2.67
N ALA A 108 11.62 -9.72 3.72
CA ALA A 108 11.17 -9.47 5.08
C ALA A 108 11.41 -8.00 5.44
N ASN A 109 10.50 -7.41 6.21
CA ASN A 109 10.55 -6.02 6.62
C ASN A 109 9.99 -5.86 8.05
N CYS A 110 9.67 -4.64 8.46
CA CYS A 110 9.16 -4.36 9.81
C CYS A 110 7.84 -5.07 10.15
N PHE A 111 7.03 -5.49 9.16
CA PHE A 111 5.76 -6.17 9.39
C PHE A 111 5.90 -7.69 9.56
N GLY A 112 6.72 -8.33 8.73
CA GLY A 112 6.80 -9.79 8.69
C GLY A 112 7.66 -10.32 7.55
N SER A 113 7.39 -11.59 7.20
CA SER A 113 8.10 -12.32 6.16
C SER A 113 7.26 -12.48 4.89
N PRO A 114 7.89 -12.48 3.71
CA PRO A 114 7.18 -12.62 2.44
C PRO A 114 6.81 -14.09 2.16
N ASN A 115 5.97 -14.29 1.16
CA ASN A 115 5.76 -15.58 0.53
C ASN A 115 7.10 -16.14 0.03
N SER A 116 7.35 -17.42 0.28
CA SER A 116 8.64 -18.05 -0.01
C SER A 116 8.49 -19.52 -0.39
N LEU A 117 9.41 -20.00 -1.24
CA LEU A 117 9.56 -21.44 -1.50
C LEU A 117 10.23 -22.18 -0.33
N ASP A 118 10.94 -21.43 0.54
CA ASP A 118 11.47 -21.96 1.79
C ASP A 118 10.34 -22.06 2.82
N LYS A 119 10.08 -23.29 3.28
CA LYS A 119 9.00 -23.59 4.23
C LYS A 119 9.19 -22.89 5.57
N GLU A 120 10.42 -22.70 6.03
CA GLU A 120 10.66 -22.03 7.33
C GLU A 120 10.27 -20.56 7.24
N VAL A 121 10.61 -19.90 6.13
CA VAL A 121 10.19 -18.52 5.85
C VAL A 121 8.68 -18.43 5.63
N MET A 122 8.11 -19.38 4.86
CA MET A 122 6.67 -19.40 4.57
C MET A 122 5.82 -19.57 5.84
N ASN A 123 6.32 -20.27 6.85
CA ASN A 123 5.62 -20.47 8.13
C ASN A 123 5.90 -19.36 9.16
N THR A 124 6.72 -18.36 8.84
CA THR A 124 7.05 -17.27 9.76
C THR A 124 5.86 -16.32 9.93
N GLY A 125 5.55 -15.93 11.17
CA GLY A 125 4.46 -15.01 11.50
C GLY A 125 4.80 -13.54 11.30
N LEU A 126 3.87 -12.67 11.72
CA LEU A 126 4.14 -11.23 11.82
C LEU A 126 5.17 -10.94 12.92
N THR A 127 5.93 -9.87 12.76
CA THR A 127 6.75 -9.31 13.85
C THR A 127 5.85 -8.75 14.96
N GLN A 128 6.42 -8.39 16.11
CA GLN A 128 5.67 -7.71 17.16
C GLN A 128 5.10 -6.37 16.67
N PHE A 129 5.92 -5.56 16.00
CA PHE A 129 5.45 -4.31 15.37
C PHE A 129 4.35 -4.57 14.35
N GLY A 130 4.49 -5.60 13.52
CA GLY A 130 3.50 -5.96 12.50
C GLY A 130 2.12 -6.19 13.10
N LYS A 131 2.04 -6.92 14.22
CA LYS A 131 0.77 -7.18 14.94
C LYS A 131 0.13 -5.90 15.47
N GLU A 132 0.91 -5.05 16.13
CA GLU A 132 0.43 -3.76 16.65
C GLU A 132 0.02 -2.82 15.50
N ALA A 133 0.72 -2.88 14.37
CA ALA A 133 0.39 -2.10 13.19
C ALA A 133 -0.91 -2.56 12.53
N ILE A 134 -1.25 -3.86 12.55
CA ILE A 134 -2.54 -4.36 12.06
C ILE A 134 -3.70 -3.75 12.86
N GLU A 135 -3.61 -3.78 14.19
CA GLU A 135 -4.63 -3.19 15.05
C GLU A 135 -4.81 -1.69 14.75
N TRP A 136 -3.70 -0.97 14.63
CA TRP A 136 -3.72 0.46 14.26
C TRP A 136 -4.31 0.71 12.86
N MET A 137 -3.98 -0.13 11.87
CA MET A 137 -4.52 -0.02 10.51
C MET A 137 -6.02 -0.28 10.49
N ASN A 138 -6.50 -1.30 11.21
CA ASN A 138 -7.92 -1.61 11.37
C ASN A 138 -8.66 -0.40 11.99
N ASP A 139 -8.13 0.19 13.06
CA ASP A 139 -8.70 1.37 13.72
C ASP A 139 -8.82 2.59 12.79
N LYS A 140 -7.84 2.77 11.89
CA LYS A 140 -7.83 3.87 10.90
C LYS A 140 -8.62 3.56 9.63
N GLY A 141 -9.05 2.32 9.43
CA GLY A 141 -9.69 1.87 8.19
C GLY A 141 -8.72 1.79 7.00
N ILE A 142 -7.44 1.51 7.24
CA ILE A 142 -6.51 1.11 6.18
C ILE A 142 -6.66 -0.39 5.96
N ILE A 143 -6.89 -0.78 4.70
CA ILE A 143 -6.99 -2.19 4.32
C ILE A 143 -5.60 -2.85 4.47
N VAL A 144 -5.57 -3.93 5.23
CA VAL A 144 -4.42 -4.83 5.35
C VAL A 144 -4.42 -5.76 4.13
N ASP A 145 -3.49 -5.56 3.21
CA ASP A 145 -3.32 -6.45 2.06
C ASP A 145 -2.25 -7.50 2.36
N VAL A 146 -2.70 -8.76 2.30
CA VAL A 146 -1.90 -9.96 2.60
C VAL A 146 -1.29 -10.58 1.34
N SER A 147 -1.47 -9.94 0.17
CA SER A 147 -0.71 -10.28 -1.02
C SER A 147 0.78 -10.25 -0.70
N HIS A 148 1.54 -11.20 -1.26
CA HIS A 148 2.97 -11.41 -0.99
C HIS A 148 3.36 -11.83 0.45
N LEU A 149 2.43 -12.01 1.38
CA LEU A 149 2.75 -12.39 2.75
C LEU A 149 3.02 -13.90 2.86
N SER A 150 3.85 -14.28 3.83
CA SER A 150 3.99 -15.67 4.29
C SER A 150 2.66 -16.23 4.82
N ASP A 151 2.49 -17.56 4.82
CA ASP A 151 1.31 -18.22 5.38
C ASP A 151 1.19 -17.94 6.89
N GLY A 152 2.32 -17.96 7.61
CA GLY A 152 2.36 -17.62 9.03
C GLY A 152 1.84 -16.20 9.28
N GLY A 153 2.32 -15.22 8.51
CA GLY A 153 1.83 -13.84 8.56
C GLY A 153 0.35 -13.72 8.20
N PHE A 154 -0.11 -14.43 7.15
CA PHE A 154 -1.52 -14.44 6.72
C PHE A 154 -2.44 -14.91 7.86
N PHE A 155 -2.11 -16.02 8.51
CA PHE A 155 -2.92 -16.54 9.61
C PHE A 155 -2.86 -15.68 10.87
N ASP A 156 -1.78 -14.92 11.09
CA ASP A 156 -1.74 -13.92 12.15
C ASP A 156 -2.69 -12.75 11.84
N VAL A 157 -2.68 -12.20 10.62
CA VAL A 157 -3.64 -11.16 10.19
C VAL A 157 -5.08 -11.65 10.35
N ALA A 158 -5.39 -12.87 9.88
CA ALA A 158 -6.73 -13.45 9.98
C ALA A 158 -7.25 -13.64 11.42
N LYS A 159 -6.37 -13.62 12.42
CA LYS A 159 -6.75 -13.68 13.85
C LYS A 159 -6.94 -12.30 14.48
N LEU A 160 -6.31 -11.27 13.91
CA LEU A 160 -6.26 -9.91 14.46
C LEU A 160 -7.28 -8.96 13.80
N SER A 161 -7.73 -9.27 12.58
CA SER A 161 -8.70 -8.47 11.80
C SER A 161 -10.11 -9.04 11.82
#